data_AF-A0A7X8UAM4-F1
#
_entry.id   AF-A0A7X8UAM4-F1
#
_cell.length_a   1.000
_cell.length_b   1.000
_cell.length_c   1.000
_cell.angle_alpha   90.00
_cell.angle_beta   90.00
_cell.angle_gamma   90.00
#
_symmetry.space_group_name_H-M   'P 1'
#
loop_
_entity.id
_entity.type
_entity.pdbx_description
1 polymer ?
#
loop_
_entity_poly.entity_id
_entity_poly.type
_entity_poly.pdbx_seq_one_letter_code
_entity_poly.pdbx_strand_id
1 'polypeptide(L)'
;MTDNKLDKFLSDSLKAAEIEMNTPVSELEQMIAERITVNRRMKKQKQRRVLQIAAAVILLLGISGALFFPEPVYALKKQLFQTILNIGKSINVSLDSNAEQLQIQNQIAREVAAIQEDIPFKVLVPQYIPPGYTLESIKQNPGDKQAKIIMIFINDKSTIRFTQTNVPVNYSVSVNVDTQEAQAEKINLDKCEGNLISYKDGSASLIWITDDNIMCQIFGDISPDQAVEMANSF
;
A
#
# COMPACT_ATOMS: atom_id res chain seq x y z
N MET A 1 4.20 -45.33 64.94
CA MET A 1 2.86 -45.37 64.31
C MET A 1 2.87 -46.52 63.34
N THR A 2 2.00 -47.52 63.51
CA THR A 2 2.04 -48.80 62.79
C THR A 2 1.38 -48.69 61.40
N ASP A 3 2.02 -49.24 60.37
CA ASP A 3 1.56 -49.25 58.96
C ASP A 3 0.09 -49.65 58.77
N ASN A 4 -0.42 -50.56 59.63
CA ASN A 4 -1.83 -50.98 59.62
C ASN A 4 -2.86 -49.85 59.80
N LYS A 5 -2.47 -48.68 60.33
CA LYS A 5 -3.40 -47.53 60.45
C LYS A 5 -3.51 -46.75 59.14
N LEU A 6 -2.43 -46.68 58.35
CA LEU A 6 -2.43 -45.97 57.08
C LEU A 6 -3.21 -46.77 56.03
N ASP A 7 -2.99 -48.08 55.96
CA ASP A 7 -3.70 -48.96 55.02
C ASP A 7 -5.21 -48.99 55.30
N LYS A 8 -5.60 -48.99 56.58
CA LYS A 8 -7.00 -48.91 56.96
C LYS A 8 -7.63 -47.57 56.56
N PHE A 9 -6.90 -46.47 56.73
CA PHE A 9 -7.38 -45.14 56.34
C PHE A 9 -7.53 -45.00 54.82
N LEU A 10 -6.59 -45.55 54.04
CA LEU A 10 -6.65 -45.56 52.57
C LEU A 10 -7.80 -46.44 52.06
N SER A 11 -8.01 -47.62 52.66
CA SER A 11 -9.15 -48.49 52.33
C SER A 11 -10.49 -47.81 52.64
N ASP A 12 -10.61 -47.15 53.80
CA ASP A 12 -11.84 -46.48 54.19
C ASP A 12 -12.11 -45.23 53.33
N SER A 13 -11.07 -44.49 52.93
CA SER A 13 -11.19 -43.38 51.97
C SER A 13 -11.54 -43.84 50.55
N LEU A 14 -11.01 -44.98 50.09
CA LEU A 14 -11.36 -45.53 48.77
C LEU A 14 -12.80 -46.03 48.73
N LYS A 15 -13.29 -46.66 49.79
CA LYS A 15 -14.71 -47.06 49.91
C LYS A 15 -15.64 -45.87 50.03
N ALA A 16 -15.23 -44.79 50.70
CA ALA A 16 -16.03 -43.56 50.77
C ALA A 16 -16.07 -42.78 49.45
N ALA A 17 -15.10 -42.99 48.56
CA ALA A 17 -15.03 -42.40 47.22
C ALA A 17 -15.66 -43.28 46.12
N GLU A 18 -16.12 -44.47 46.47
CA GLU A 18 -16.93 -45.33 45.60
C GLU A 18 -18.34 -44.73 45.51
N ILE A 19 -18.43 -43.64 44.75
CA ILE A 19 -19.70 -43.07 44.30
C ILE A 19 -20.35 -44.18 43.46
N GLU A 20 -21.43 -44.76 43.99
CA GLU A 20 -22.38 -45.56 43.21
C GLU A 20 -22.88 -44.72 42.02
N MET A 21 -22.14 -44.75 40.91
CA MET A 21 -22.64 -44.30 39.62
C MET A 21 -23.51 -45.43 39.05
N ASN A 22 -24.74 -45.49 39.54
CA ASN A 22 -25.81 -46.34 39.02
C ASN A 22 -26.40 -45.77 37.70
N THR A 23 -25.54 -45.30 36.79
CA THR A 23 -25.96 -44.96 35.43
C THR A 23 -25.22 -45.89 34.47
N PRO A 24 -25.92 -46.79 33.76
CA PRO A 24 -25.27 -47.70 32.83
C PRO A 24 -24.50 -46.91 31.77
N VAL A 25 -23.27 -47.32 31.50
CA VAL A 25 -22.30 -46.63 30.61
C VAL A 25 -22.91 -46.23 29.27
N SER A 26 -23.89 -46.99 28.76
CA SER A 26 -24.60 -46.72 27.50
C SER A 26 -25.45 -45.43 27.52
N GLU A 27 -26.04 -45.05 28.65
CA GLU A 27 -26.84 -43.81 28.75
C GLU A 27 -25.95 -42.57 28.81
N LEU A 28 -24.80 -42.67 29.46
CA LEU A 28 -23.77 -41.61 29.49
C LEU A 28 -23.19 -41.37 28.10
N GLU A 29 -22.89 -42.43 27.36
CA GLU A 29 -22.41 -42.33 25.98
C GLU A 29 -23.46 -41.69 25.06
N GLN A 30 -24.75 -42.04 25.22
CA GLN A 30 -25.84 -41.42 24.46
C GLN A 30 -26.01 -39.94 24.80
N MET A 31 -25.98 -39.57 26.08
CA MET A 31 -26.06 -38.16 26.51
C MET A 31 -24.88 -37.33 26.00
N ILE A 32 -23.67 -37.89 25.99
CA ILE A 32 -22.47 -37.22 25.46
C ILE A 32 -22.58 -37.06 23.94
N ALA A 33 -22.98 -38.11 23.22
CA ALA A 33 -23.15 -38.07 21.76
C ALA A 33 -24.24 -37.07 21.33
N GLU A 34 -25.35 -37.01 22.05
CA GLU A 34 -26.44 -36.07 21.79
C GLU A 34 -26.01 -34.62 22.06
N ARG A 35 -25.33 -34.34 23.18
CA ARG A 35 -24.81 -33.00 23.46
C ARG A 35 -23.74 -32.55 22.45
N ILE A 36 -22.90 -33.46 21.96
CA ILE A 36 -21.90 -33.14 20.93
C ILE A 36 -22.57 -32.80 19.59
N THR A 37 -23.59 -33.55 19.18
CA THR A 37 -24.28 -33.33 17.90
C THR A 37 -25.12 -32.05 17.89
N VAL A 38 -25.83 -31.75 18.98
CA VAL A 38 -26.60 -30.50 19.14
C VAL A 38 -25.68 -29.27 19.15
N ASN A 39 -24.56 -29.32 19.90
CA ASN A 39 -23.59 -28.23 19.92
C ASN A 39 -22.91 -28.00 18.56
N ARG A 40 -22.64 -29.06 17.79
CA ARG A 40 -22.10 -28.95 16.42
C ARG A 40 -23.11 -28.31 15.45
N ARG A 41 -24.40 -28.65 15.54
CA ARG A 41 -25.46 -28.04 14.72
C ARG A 41 -25.65 -26.56 15.07
N MET A 42 -25.69 -26.21 16.35
CA MET A 42 -25.77 -24.82 16.81
C MET A 42 -24.56 -23.99 16.39
N LYS A 43 -23.33 -24.53 16.48
CA LYS A 43 -22.11 -23.83 16.02
C LYS A 43 -22.14 -23.55 14.52
N LYS A 44 -22.54 -24.52 13.69
CA LYS A 44 -22.65 -24.34 12.23
C LYS A 44 -23.72 -23.30 11.87
N GLN A 45 -24.85 -23.27 12.57
CA GLN A 45 -25.91 -22.29 12.32
C GLN A 45 -25.50 -20.88 12.76
N LYS A 46 -24.81 -20.76 13.91
CA LYS A 46 -24.27 -19.48 14.41
C LYS A 46 -23.17 -18.94 13.50
N GLN A 47 -22.26 -19.80 13.01
CA GLN A 47 -21.24 -19.42 12.02
C GLN A 47 -21.85 -18.97 10.70
N ARG A 48 -22.87 -19.66 10.18
CA ARG A 48 -23.57 -19.23 8.96
C ARG A 48 -24.24 -17.86 9.12
N ARG A 49 -24.88 -17.60 10.27
CA ARG A 49 -25.47 -16.28 10.57
C ARG A 49 -24.40 -15.19 10.69
N VAL A 50 -23.28 -15.47 11.34
CA VAL A 50 -22.15 -14.52 11.44
C VAL A 50 -21.55 -14.24 10.06
N LEU A 51 -21.37 -15.27 9.23
CA LEU A 51 -20.85 -15.10 7.86
C LEU A 51 -21.81 -14.28 6.98
N GLN A 52 -23.12 -14.51 7.10
CA GLN A 52 -24.14 -13.73 6.38
C GLN A 52 -24.18 -12.27 6.84
N ILE A 53 -24.06 -12.02 8.15
CA ILE A 53 -23.99 -10.65 8.69
C ILE A 53 -22.70 -9.96 8.24
N ALA A 54 -21.55 -10.65 8.29
CA ALA A 54 -20.28 -10.11 7.81
C ALA A 54 -20.31 -9.78 6.32
N ALA A 55 -20.86 -10.67 5.49
CA ALA A 55 -21.03 -10.44 4.07
C ALA A 55 -21.95 -9.23 3.80
N ALA A 56 -23.06 -9.10 4.54
CA ALA A 56 -23.98 -7.98 4.41
C ALA A 56 -23.33 -6.65 4.86
N VAL A 57 -22.52 -6.65 5.91
CA VAL A 57 -21.76 -5.48 6.37
C VAL A 57 -20.68 -5.08 5.36
N ILE A 58 -19.96 -6.04 4.76
CA ILE A 58 -18.97 -5.77 3.70
C ILE A 58 -19.66 -5.22 2.44
N LEU A 59 -20.81 -5.77 2.06
CA LEU A 59 -21.61 -5.25 0.92
C LEU A 59 -22.15 -3.86 1.20
N LEU A 60 -22.66 -3.61 2.41
CA LEU A 60 -23.12 -2.28 2.83
C LEU A 60 -21.96 -1.29 2.87
N LEU A 61 -20.79 -1.66 3.37
CA LEU A 61 -19.59 -0.82 3.36
C LEU A 61 -19.06 -0.58 1.95
N GLY A 62 -19.13 -1.56 1.05
CA GLY A 62 -18.75 -1.42 -0.34
C GLY A 62 -19.67 -0.47 -1.11
N ILE A 63 -20.99 -0.54 -0.88
CA ILE A 63 -21.98 0.34 -1.51
C ILE A 63 -21.94 1.75 -0.89
N SER A 64 -21.77 1.85 0.43
CA SER A 64 -21.68 3.14 1.13
C SER A 64 -20.35 3.85 0.86
N GLY A 65 -19.25 3.09 0.72
CA GLY A 65 -17.93 3.63 0.39
C GLY A 65 -17.88 4.25 -0.99
N ALA A 66 -18.57 3.67 -1.99
CA ALA A 66 -18.63 4.18 -3.34
C ALA A 66 -19.54 5.42 -3.51
N LEU A 67 -20.50 5.62 -2.61
CA LEU A 67 -21.50 6.70 -2.73
C LEU A 67 -21.24 7.91 -1.81
N PHE A 68 -20.49 7.74 -0.71
CA PHE A 68 -20.29 8.82 0.28
C PHE A 68 -18.87 9.38 0.36
N PHE A 69 -17.90 8.84 -0.39
CA PHE A 69 -16.54 9.41 -0.49
C PHE A 69 -16.14 9.69 -1.95
N PRO A 70 -16.61 10.79 -2.55
CA PRO A 70 -16.08 11.29 -3.81
C PRO A 70 -14.70 11.97 -3.67
N GLU A 71 -14.13 12.04 -2.46
CA GLU A 71 -12.76 12.49 -2.26
C GLU A 71 -11.78 11.30 -2.19
N PRO A 72 -10.63 11.40 -2.87
CA PRO A 72 -9.72 10.28 -2.99
C PRO A 72 -9.08 9.92 -1.65
N VAL A 73 -8.86 8.62 -1.47
CA VAL A 73 -8.25 7.92 -0.31
C VAL A 73 -6.83 8.40 0.06
N TYR A 74 -6.33 9.49 -0.54
CA TYR A 74 -4.99 10.05 -0.35
C TYR A 74 -4.73 10.54 1.09
N ALA A 75 -5.74 11.09 1.78
CA ALA A 75 -5.55 11.59 3.16
C ALA A 75 -5.27 10.45 4.17
N LEU A 76 -5.97 9.32 4.04
CA LEU A 76 -5.74 8.13 4.87
C LEU A 76 -4.37 7.49 4.58
N LYS A 77 -3.93 7.48 3.31
CA LYS A 77 -2.60 6.98 2.93
C LYS A 77 -1.48 7.84 3.50
N LYS A 78 -1.57 9.17 3.40
CA LYS A 78 -0.56 10.10 3.94
C LYS A 78 -0.36 9.94 5.45
N GLN A 79 -1.44 9.75 6.21
CA GLN A 79 -1.36 9.49 7.64
C GLN A 79 -0.77 8.11 7.95
N LEU A 80 -1.08 7.07 7.18
CA LEU A 80 -0.47 5.75 7.34
C LEU A 80 1.04 5.78 7.04
N PHE A 81 1.48 6.41 5.94
CA PHE A 81 2.90 6.56 5.62
C PHE A 81 3.65 7.34 6.70
N GLN A 82 3.13 8.48 7.16
CA GLN A 82 3.76 9.26 8.23
C GLN A 82 3.79 8.52 9.57
N THR A 83 2.76 7.73 9.88
CA THR A 83 2.71 6.89 11.08
C THR A 83 3.71 5.75 11.00
N ILE A 84 3.84 5.08 9.84
CA ILE A 84 4.84 4.03 9.61
C ILE A 84 6.26 4.60 9.67
N LEU A 85 6.51 5.78 9.08
CA LEU A 85 7.81 6.46 9.13
C LEU A 85 8.20 6.88 10.56
N ASN A 86 7.23 7.34 11.36
CA ASN A 86 7.48 7.71 12.76
C ASN A 86 7.66 6.49 13.67
N ILE A 87 7.01 5.36 13.38
CA ILE A 87 7.24 4.08 14.08
C ILE A 87 8.60 3.48 13.66
N GLY A 88 9.03 3.65 12.41
CA GLY A 88 10.33 3.19 11.91
C GLY A 88 11.54 3.90 12.53
N LYS A 89 11.37 5.10 13.09
CA LYS A 89 12.43 5.78 13.86
C LYS A 89 12.74 5.14 15.22
N SER A 90 11.86 4.28 15.74
CA SER A 90 12.00 3.67 17.07
C SER A 90 12.13 2.15 17.08
N ILE A 91 12.08 1.47 15.92
CA ILE A 91 12.21 0.01 15.83
C ILE A 91 13.18 -0.35 14.71
N ASN A 92 14.31 -0.96 15.10
CA ASN A 92 15.32 -1.49 14.20
C ASN A 92 14.79 -2.80 13.58
N VAL A 93 13.92 -2.68 12.58
CA VAL A 93 13.46 -3.81 11.76
C VAL A 93 14.17 -3.73 10.42
N SER A 94 15.02 -4.71 10.15
CA SER A 94 15.63 -4.92 8.83
C SER A 94 14.54 -5.24 7.81
N LEU A 95 14.10 -4.21 7.09
CA LEU A 95 13.26 -4.28 5.89
C LEU A 95 14.15 -3.85 4.72
N ASP A 96 14.66 -4.81 3.96
CA ASP A 96 15.61 -4.59 2.86
C ASP A 96 15.11 -3.59 1.80
N SER A 97 13.79 -3.45 1.62
CA SER A 97 13.19 -2.50 0.67
C SER A 97 13.40 -1.02 1.03
N ASN A 98 13.60 -0.68 2.30
CA ASN A 98 13.78 0.72 2.72
C ASN A 98 15.22 1.23 2.48
N ALA A 99 16.21 0.34 2.51
CA ALA A 99 17.61 0.71 2.32
C ALA A 99 17.88 1.15 0.87
N GLU A 100 17.34 0.41 -0.10
CA GLU A 100 17.46 0.74 -1.52
C GLU A 100 16.79 2.07 -1.85
N GLN A 101 15.56 2.30 -1.38
CA GLN A 101 14.86 3.56 -1.64
C GLN A 101 15.56 4.74 -0.97
N LEU A 102 16.06 4.59 0.27
CA LEU A 102 16.89 5.62 0.93
C LEU A 102 18.19 5.90 0.17
N GLN A 103 18.84 4.86 -0.37
CA GLN A 103 20.07 5.02 -1.15
C GLN A 103 19.81 5.81 -2.44
N ILE A 104 18.72 5.49 -3.15
CA ILE A 104 18.32 6.21 -4.36
C ILE A 104 18.00 7.67 -4.02
N GLN A 105 17.25 7.93 -2.95
CA GLN A 105 16.94 9.29 -2.49
C GLN A 105 18.21 10.10 -2.15
N ASN A 106 19.16 9.48 -1.46
CA ASN A 106 20.45 10.12 -1.16
C ASN A 106 21.28 10.39 -2.41
N GLN A 107 21.22 9.50 -3.40
CA GLN A 107 21.88 9.72 -4.70
C GLN A 107 21.27 10.90 -5.44
N ILE A 108 19.93 10.94 -5.58
CA ILE A 108 19.21 12.05 -6.22
C ILE A 108 19.55 13.37 -5.52
N ALA A 109 19.50 13.41 -4.19
CA ALA A 109 19.79 14.63 -3.44
C ALA A 109 21.20 15.18 -3.72
N ARG A 110 22.21 14.30 -3.82
CA ARG A 110 23.58 14.70 -4.16
C ARG A 110 23.71 15.20 -5.60
N GLU A 111 23.14 14.48 -6.56
CA GLU A 111 23.18 14.87 -7.98
C GLU A 111 22.42 16.17 -8.23
N VAL A 112 21.26 16.36 -7.59
CA VAL A 112 20.50 17.61 -7.66
C VAL A 112 21.27 18.77 -7.04
N ALA A 113 21.88 18.58 -5.87
CA ALA A 113 22.70 19.63 -5.24
C ALA A 113 23.85 20.10 -6.14
N ALA A 114 24.44 19.18 -6.92
CA ALA A 114 25.53 19.50 -7.84
C ALA A 114 25.11 20.35 -9.05
N ILE A 115 23.83 20.33 -9.44
CA ILE A 115 23.32 21.08 -10.60
C ILE A 115 22.43 22.26 -10.23
N GLN A 116 21.93 22.31 -9.00
CA GLN A 116 20.92 23.29 -8.56
C GLN A 116 21.40 24.74 -8.68
N GLU A 117 22.70 25.00 -8.54
CA GLU A 117 23.29 26.35 -8.67
C GLU A 117 23.16 26.92 -10.08
N ASP A 118 23.14 26.06 -11.11
CA ASP A 118 23.10 26.46 -12.52
C ASP A 118 21.66 26.50 -13.10
N ILE A 119 20.64 26.32 -12.24
CA ILE A 119 19.25 26.16 -12.65
C ILE A 119 18.37 27.25 -12.00
N PRO A 120 17.56 27.98 -12.78
CA PRO A 120 16.76 29.11 -12.29
C PRO A 120 15.48 28.69 -11.53
N PHE A 121 15.32 27.40 -11.22
CA PHE A 121 14.17 26.85 -10.51
C PHE A 121 14.60 25.73 -9.58
N LYS A 122 13.84 25.52 -8.50
CA LYS A 122 14.07 24.42 -7.57
C LYS A 122 13.74 23.10 -8.27
N VAL A 123 14.72 22.21 -8.39
CA VAL A 123 14.52 20.89 -8.96
C VAL A 123 13.63 20.06 -8.03
N LEU A 124 12.53 19.52 -8.57
CA LEU A 124 11.63 18.62 -7.88
C LEU A 124 12.25 17.23 -7.80
N VAL A 125 12.18 16.60 -6.62
CA VAL A 125 12.74 15.28 -6.33
C VAL A 125 11.61 14.35 -5.91
N PRO A 126 11.33 13.26 -6.65
CA PRO A 126 10.23 12.37 -6.31
C PRO A 126 10.59 11.54 -5.08
N GLN A 127 9.74 11.51 -4.06
CA GLN A 127 9.92 10.64 -2.88
C GLN A 127 9.55 9.17 -3.20
N TYR A 128 8.63 8.97 -4.14
CA TYR A 128 8.23 7.67 -4.65
C TYR A 128 8.91 7.40 -5.99
N ILE A 129 9.55 6.24 -6.09
CA ILE A 129 10.10 5.71 -7.34
C ILE A 129 9.50 4.32 -7.50
N PRO A 130 8.95 3.98 -8.68
CA PRO A 130 8.35 2.68 -8.89
C PRO A 130 9.30 1.53 -8.53
N PRO A 131 8.82 0.45 -7.89
CA PRO A 131 9.66 -0.68 -7.49
C PRO A 131 10.45 -1.26 -8.67
N GLY A 132 11.71 -1.63 -8.43
CA GLY A 132 12.59 -2.20 -9.44
C GLY A 132 13.32 -1.16 -10.31
N TYR A 133 12.99 0.12 -10.19
CA TYR A 133 13.71 1.19 -10.87
C TYR A 133 14.80 1.80 -9.98
N THR A 134 15.93 2.15 -10.59
CA THR A 134 17.04 2.86 -9.97
C THR A 134 17.37 4.14 -10.74
N LEU A 135 17.98 5.12 -10.08
CA LEU A 135 18.43 6.34 -10.77
C LEU A 135 19.67 6.01 -11.63
N GLU A 136 19.56 6.24 -12.95
CA GLU A 136 20.69 6.17 -13.88
C GLU A 136 21.43 7.51 -13.95
N SER A 137 20.70 8.61 -14.15
CA SER A 137 21.32 9.92 -14.27
C SER A 137 20.36 11.09 -14.07
N ILE A 138 20.92 12.21 -13.63
CA ILE A 138 20.30 13.54 -13.67
C ILE A 138 21.16 14.45 -14.54
N LYS A 139 20.57 15.02 -15.60
CA LYS A 139 21.29 15.88 -16.55
C LYS A 139 20.52 17.16 -16.83
N GLN A 140 21.24 18.26 -16.92
CA GLN A 140 20.76 19.46 -17.60
C GLN A 140 20.93 19.26 -19.11
N ASN A 141 19.90 19.61 -19.90
CA ASN A 141 20.05 19.63 -21.35
C ASN A 141 20.80 20.92 -21.77
N PRO A 142 22.04 20.85 -22.25
CA PRO A 142 22.82 22.05 -22.57
C PRO A 142 22.38 22.75 -23.86
N GLY A 143 21.55 22.09 -24.69
CA GLY A 143 21.13 22.59 -26.00
C GLY A 143 19.84 23.42 -25.99
N ASP A 144 19.09 23.43 -24.89
CA ASP A 144 17.81 24.13 -24.82
C ASP A 144 18.00 25.58 -24.34
N LYS A 145 17.28 26.53 -24.96
CA LYS A 145 17.24 27.93 -24.52
C LYS A 145 16.66 28.09 -23.10
N GLN A 146 15.92 27.09 -22.63
CA GLN A 146 15.32 27.04 -21.29
C GLN A 146 16.03 25.94 -20.50
N ALA A 147 16.32 26.21 -19.23
CA ALA A 147 16.88 25.20 -18.35
C ALA A 147 15.92 24.01 -18.25
N LYS A 148 16.39 22.84 -18.68
CA LYS A 148 15.64 21.58 -18.67
C LYS A 148 16.43 20.51 -17.94
N ILE A 149 15.82 19.91 -16.93
CA ILE A 149 16.36 18.77 -16.19
C ILE A 149 15.70 17.49 -16.66
N ILE A 150 16.53 16.46 -16.85
CA ILE A 150 16.12 15.13 -17.25
C ILE A 150 16.66 14.16 -16.20
N MET A 151 15.76 13.50 -15.48
CA MET A 151 16.07 12.37 -14.61
C MET A 151 15.68 11.09 -15.34
N ILE A 152 16.60 10.12 -15.39
CA ILE A 152 16.37 8.82 -16.00
C ILE A 152 16.41 7.75 -14.91
N PHE A 153 15.34 6.97 -14.82
CA PHE A 153 15.25 5.79 -13.98
C PHE A 153 15.20 4.55 -14.85
N ILE A 154 16.01 3.54 -14.53
CA ILE A 154 16.12 2.32 -15.31
C ILE A 154 15.87 1.08 -14.46
N ASN A 155 15.40 0.03 -15.13
CA ASN A 155 15.51 -1.35 -14.68
C ASN A 155 16.11 -2.19 -15.82
N ASP A 156 16.13 -3.52 -15.68
CA ASP A 156 16.75 -4.43 -16.66
C ASP A 156 16.26 -4.28 -18.12
N LYS A 157 15.05 -3.77 -18.35
CA LYS A 157 14.42 -3.73 -19.68
C LYS A 157 13.73 -2.42 -20.04
N SER A 158 13.60 -1.52 -19.06
CA SER A 158 12.62 -0.45 -19.12
C SER A 158 13.18 0.85 -18.57
N THR A 159 12.59 1.95 -18.97
CA THR A 159 13.05 3.29 -18.61
C THR A 159 11.88 4.19 -18.30
N ILE A 160 12.03 4.98 -17.25
CA ILE A 160 11.15 6.09 -16.90
C ILE A 160 11.98 7.37 -17.02
N ARG A 161 11.43 8.34 -17.73
CA ARG A 161 12.00 9.68 -17.87
C ARG A 161 11.13 10.66 -17.12
N PHE A 162 11.75 11.43 -16.23
CA PHE A 162 11.12 12.59 -15.62
C PHE A 162 11.83 13.86 -16.10
N THR A 163 11.09 14.75 -16.74
CA THR A 163 11.62 16.04 -17.21
C THR A 163 10.97 17.22 -16.52
N GLN A 164 11.77 18.25 -16.26
CA GLN A 164 11.34 19.51 -15.63
C GLN A 164 11.90 20.68 -16.43
N THR A 165 11.05 21.61 -16.84
CA THR A 165 11.44 22.79 -17.60
C THR A 165 10.75 24.02 -17.03
N ASN A 166 11.49 25.09 -16.77
CA ASN A 166 10.87 26.38 -16.44
C ASN A 166 10.19 26.94 -17.70
N VAL A 167 8.91 27.31 -17.57
CA VAL A 167 8.10 27.85 -18.67
C VAL A 167 7.57 29.24 -18.33
N PRO A 168 7.28 30.09 -19.32
CA PRO A 168 6.64 31.39 -19.08
C PRO A 168 5.24 31.25 -18.46
N VAL A 169 4.76 32.31 -17.81
CA VAL A 169 3.37 32.41 -17.36
C VAL A 169 2.43 32.31 -18.57
N ASN A 170 1.32 31.59 -18.43
CA ASN A 170 0.36 31.26 -19.49
C ASN A 170 0.92 30.37 -20.61
N TYR A 171 1.98 29.60 -20.33
CA TYR A 171 2.45 28.57 -21.24
C TYR A 171 1.35 27.53 -21.50
N SER A 172 1.21 27.13 -22.76
CA SER A 172 0.28 26.09 -23.18
C SER A 172 1.04 25.04 -23.99
N VAL A 173 0.72 23.77 -23.73
CA VAL A 173 1.23 22.63 -24.48
C VAL A 173 0.06 21.86 -25.07
N SER A 174 0.17 21.48 -26.33
CA SER A 174 -0.79 20.60 -26.99
C SER A 174 -0.09 19.30 -27.33
N VAL A 175 -0.68 18.18 -26.90
CA VAL A 175 -0.20 16.83 -27.21
C VAL A 175 -1.27 16.14 -28.03
N ASN A 176 -0.90 15.71 -29.23
CA ASN A 176 -1.79 14.92 -30.07
C ASN A 176 -1.61 13.45 -29.73
N VAL A 177 -2.71 12.78 -29.44
CA VAL A 177 -2.74 11.36 -29.06
C VAL A 177 -3.59 10.63 -30.09
N ASP A 178 -3.05 9.53 -30.62
CA ASP A 178 -3.84 8.61 -31.42
C ASP A 178 -4.80 7.86 -30.48
N THR A 179 -6.09 8.13 -30.61
CA THR A 179 -7.14 7.53 -29.77
C THR A 179 -7.29 6.03 -29.97
N GLN A 180 -6.70 5.48 -31.04
CA GLN A 180 -6.59 4.03 -31.21
C GLN A 180 -5.49 3.45 -30.33
N GLU A 181 -4.46 4.19 -29.95
CA GLU A 181 -3.30 3.65 -29.23
C GLU A 181 -3.20 4.13 -27.78
N ALA A 182 -3.89 5.23 -27.44
CA ALA A 182 -3.87 5.77 -26.09
C ALA A 182 -5.15 6.53 -25.71
N GLN A 183 -5.38 6.62 -24.41
CA GLN A 183 -6.46 7.39 -23.81
C GLN A 183 -5.88 8.55 -23.02
N ALA A 184 -6.38 9.76 -23.28
CA ALA A 184 -6.02 10.95 -22.53
C ALA A 184 -7.14 11.32 -21.55
N GLU A 185 -6.77 11.64 -20.31
CA GLU A 185 -7.68 12.13 -19.29
C GLU A 185 -7.05 13.23 -18.43
N LYS A 186 -7.90 14.10 -17.89
CA LYS A 186 -7.50 15.10 -16.91
C LYS A 186 -7.54 14.49 -15.53
N ILE A 187 -6.49 14.68 -14.76
CA ILE A 187 -6.39 14.22 -13.37
C ILE A 187 -6.07 15.39 -12.45
N ASN A 188 -6.55 15.29 -11.21
CA ASN A 188 -6.17 16.21 -10.15
C ASN A 188 -4.94 15.65 -9.43
N LEU A 189 -3.83 16.36 -9.51
CA LEU A 189 -2.68 16.20 -8.62
C LEU A 189 -2.86 17.15 -7.42
N ASP A 190 -2.19 16.89 -6.31
CA ASP A 190 -2.44 17.56 -5.01
C ASP A 190 -2.61 19.10 -5.10
N LYS A 191 -1.84 19.76 -5.97
CA LYS A 191 -1.86 21.22 -6.17
C LYS A 191 -2.19 21.71 -7.58
N CYS A 192 -2.29 20.81 -8.56
CA CYS A 192 -2.40 21.21 -9.97
C CYS A 192 -3.17 20.18 -10.81
N GLU A 193 -3.67 20.62 -11.96
CA GLU A 193 -4.28 19.71 -12.95
C GLU A 193 -3.19 19.11 -13.85
N GLY A 194 -3.25 17.80 -14.06
CA GLY A 194 -2.39 17.06 -14.98
C GLY A 194 -3.18 16.43 -16.11
N ASN A 195 -2.49 16.17 -17.22
CA ASN A 195 -3.00 15.38 -18.34
C ASN A 195 -2.27 14.04 -18.35
N LEU A 196 -3.01 12.97 -18.07
CA LEU A 196 -2.53 11.60 -18.08
C LEU A 196 -2.89 10.97 -19.43
N ILE A 197 -1.91 10.33 -20.05
CA ILE A 197 -2.06 9.59 -21.31
C ILE A 197 -1.65 8.15 -21.02
N SER A 198 -2.60 7.23 -21.13
CA SER A 198 -2.42 5.80 -20.92
C SER A 198 -2.35 5.09 -22.26
N TYR A 199 -1.27 4.37 -22.52
CA TYR A 199 -1.06 3.66 -23.78
C TYR A 199 -1.52 2.20 -23.68
N LYS A 200 -1.90 1.60 -24.81
CA LYS A 200 -2.35 0.19 -24.87
C LYS A 200 -1.30 -0.82 -24.44
N ASP A 201 -0.02 -0.48 -24.57
CA ASP A 201 1.10 -1.32 -24.13
C ASP A 201 1.32 -1.30 -22.61
N GLY A 202 0.54 -0.48 -21.88
CA GLY A 202 0.62 -0.33 -20.43
C GLY A 202 1.52 0.83 -19.97
N SER A 203 2.24 1.47 -20.88
CA SER A 203 3.05 2.66 -20.60
C SER A 203 2.17 3.90 -20.36
N ALA A 204 2.75 4.95 -19.79
CA ALA A 204 2.05 6.19 -19.51
C ALA A 204 2.90 7.45 -19.74
N SER A 205 2.22 8.55 -20.07
CA SER A 205 2.76 9.91 -20.07
C SER A 205 1.89 10.78 -19.17
N LEU A 206 2.46 11.43 -18.17
CA LEU A 206 1.76 12.39 -17.32
C LEU A 206 2.44 13.75 -17.43
N ILE A 207 1.69 14.78 -17.81
CA ILE A 207 2.18 16.14 -18.02
C ILE A 207 1.38 17.10 -17.15
N TRP A 208 2.06 17.97 -16.40
CA TRP A 208 1.44 19.01 -15.59
C TRP A 208 2.35 20.24 -15.50
N ILE A 209 1.79 21.36 -15.04
CA ILE A 209 2.53 22.60 -14.78
C ILE A 209 2.28 22.97 -13.32
N THR A 210 3.35 23.19 -12.57
CA THR A 210 3.27 23.62 -11.16
C THR A 210 2.95 25.11 -11.06
N ASP A 211 2.52 25.56 -9.87
CA ASP A 211 2.29 26.98 -9.58
C ASP A 211 3.55 27.85 -9.81
N ASP A 212 4.73 27.28 -9.62
CA ASP A 212 6.03 27.92 -9.90
C ASP A 212 6.42 27.95 -11.40
N ASN A 213 5.47 27.66 -12.31
CA ASN A 213 5.67 27.60 -13.76
C ASN A 213 6.76 26.60 -14.18
N ILE A 214 6.77 25.42 -13.57
CA ILE A 214 7.64 24.31 -13.99
C ILE A 214 6.76 23.29 -14.74
N MET A 215 6.98 23.16 -16.04
CA MET A 215 6.39 22.07 -16.82
C MET A 215 7.12 20.77 -16.46
N CYS A 216 6.33 19.82 -15.98
CA CYS A 216 6.79 18.51 -15.58
C CYS A 216 6.19 17.45 -16.50
N GLN A 217 6.99 16.43 -16.82
CA GLN A 217 6.53 15.27 -17.56
C GLN A 217 7.18 14.00 -17.03
N ILE A 218 6.36 13.01 -16.67
CA ILE A 218 6.78 11.63 -16.47
C ILE A 218 6.38 10.85 -17.73
N PHE A 219 7.30 10.08 -18.31
CA PHE A 219 7.03 9.27 -19.49
C PHE A 219 7.88 8.00 -19.48
N GLY A 220 7.28 6.88 -19.88
CA GLY A 220 8.00 5.63 -20.11
C GLY A 220 7.18 4.42 -19.72
N ASP A 221 7.85 3.31 -19.48
CA ASP A 221 7.24 2.05 -19.04
C ASP A 221 6.88 2.12 -17.54
N ILE A 222 5.87 2.94 -17.26
CA ILE A 222 5.30 3.19 -15.95
C ILE A 222 3.79 3.08 -16.06
N SER A 223 3.15 2.40 -15.11
CA SER A 223 1.71 2.32 -15.12
C SER A 223 1.08 3.70 -14.84
N PRO A 224 -0.16 3.94 -15.30
CA PRO A 224 -0.86 5.19 -14.99
C PRO A 224 -0.91 5.50 -13.49
N ASP A 225 -1.22 4.50 -12.66
CA ASP A 225 -1.26 4.64 -11.20
C ASP A 225 0.11 5.02 -10.61
N GLN A 226 1.19 4.38 -11.09
CA GLN A 226 2.55 4.67 -10.64
C GLN A 226 3.00 6.07 -11.05
N ALA A 227 2.62 6.53 -12.25
CA ALA A 227 2.92 7.88 -12.70
C ALA A 227 2.24 8.93 -11.82
N VAL A 228 0.98 8.70 -11.44
CA VAL A 228 0.25 9.56 -10.51
C VAL A 228 0.83 9.51 -9.10
N GLU A 229 1.23 8.33 -8.63
CA GLU A 229 1.87 8.17 -7.31
C GLU A 229 3.21 8.90 -7.24
N MET A 230 4.05 8.74 -8.27
CA MET A 230 5.30 9.48 -8.42
C MET A 230 5.05 10.99 -8.48
N ALA A 231 4.04 11.44 -9.22
CA ALA A 231 3.68 12.85 -9.34
C ALA A 231 3.19 13.50 -8.04
N ASN A 232 2.54 12.74 -7.17
CA ASN A 232 2.09 13.22 -5.86
C ASN A 232 3.17 13.13 -4.77
N SER A 233 4.39 12.71 -5.11
CA SER A 233 5.47 12.47 -4.16
C SER A 233 6.54 13.57 -4.11
N PHE A 234 6.35 14.67 -4.84
CA PHE A 234 7.29 15.80 -4.90
C PHE A 234 7.17 16.73 -3.68
#